data_AF-A0A2V9Z5Q6-F1
#
_entry.id   AF-A0A2V9Z5Q6-F1
#
_cell.length_a   1.000
_cell.length_b   1.000
_cell.length_c   1.000
_cell.angle_alpha   90.00
_cell.angle_beta   90.00
_cell.angle_gamma   90.00
#
_symmetry.space_group_name_H-M   'P 1'
#
loop_
_entity.id
_entity.type
_entity.pdbx_description
1 polymer ?
#
loop_
_entity_poly.entity_id
_entity_poly.type
_entity_poly.pdbx_seq_one_letter_code
_entity_poly.pdbx_strand_id
1 'polypeptide(L)'
;MHQCRIARRGDSFCHGAGLRTGTSDHPLIHWHGIELESYYDGVPGFGGDSRQVTPAVAPGESFIAHMTPPRAGTYIYHTHWHDLDQLTTGLYGPLIVLEPGEKYDPEHDRVFVVSRAGPDLFKDAMLVNGSVEPAASQLRVGEGYRLRFINITPSDDEVAFSLLAREKPVSWQPLAKDGADLPEFYRKPCEAKQKFGAGETYDFEFRPQTAGKLRLQTDFIKFHTVLPIDVVEMRDVSRK
;
A
#
# COMPACT_ATOMS: atom_id res chain seq x y z
N MET A 1 11.90 -7.19 -3.40
CA MET A 1 11.23 -7.96 -2.33
C MET A 1 10.17 -7.06 -1.71
N HIS A 2 8.94 -7.06 -2.22
CA HIS A 2 7.83 -6.29 -1.66
C HIS A 2 7.02 -7.24 -0.78
N GLN A 3 7.48 -7.49 0.44
CA GLN A 3 6.74 -8.31 1.39
C GLN A 3 5.78 -7.39 2.14
N CYS A 4 4.48 -7.69 2.07
CA CYS A 4 3.50 -7.08 2.95
C CYS A 4 3.86 -7.43 4.39
N ARG A 5 4.12 -6.40 5.21
CA ARG A 5 4.38 -6.59 6.64
C ARG A 5 3.05 -6.55 7.37
N ILE A 6 2.79 -7.58 8.17
CA ILE A 6 1.60 -7.69 9.00
C ILE A 6 2.00 -7.40 10.44
N ALA A 7 1.35 -6.40 11.02
CA ALA A 7 1.43 -6.07 12.44
C ALA A 7 0.04 -6.21 13.08
N ARG A 8 -0.01 -6.15 14.41
CA ARG A 8 -1.27 -6.14 15.15
C ARG A 8 -1.33 -4.93 16.04
N ARG A 9 -2.52 -4.35 16.12
CA ARG A 9 -2.81 -3.26 17.03
C ARG A 9 -2.55 -3.70 18.48
N GLY A 10 -1.83 -2.88 19.23
CA GLY A 10 -1.53 -3.15 20.65
C GLY A 10 -0.40 -4.15 20.89
N ASP A 11 0.11 -4.83 19.85
CA ASP A 11 1.29 -5.70 19.98
C ASP A 11 2.56 -4.87 19.74
N SER A 12 3.49 -4.93 20.69
CA SER A 12 4.83 -4.37 20.48
C SER A 12 5.58 -5.24 19.48
N PHE A 13 6.13 -4.62 18.43
CA PHE A 13 7.04 -5.31 17.52
C PHE A 13 8.35 -4.55 17.33
N CYS A 14 9.43 -5.32 17.20
CA CYS A 14 10.76 -4.82 16.90
C CYS A 14 11.03 -5.05 15.42
N HIS A 15 11.31 -3.99 14.66
CA HIS A 15 11.84 -4.15 13.32
C HIS A 15 13.29 -3.69 13.23
N GLY A 16 14.20 -4.66 13.09
CA GLY A 16 15.59 -4.37 12.75
C GLY A 16 15.69 -4.00 11.28
N ALA A 17 15.96 -2.74 11.00
CA ALA A 17 16.32 -2.29 9.65
C ALA A 17 17.78 -2.70 9.38
N GLY A 18 18.00 -3.98 9.11
CA GLY A 18 19.25 -4.46 8.51
C GLY A 18 19.23 -4.19 7.01
N LEU A 19 19.25 -2.92 6.61
CA LEU A 19 19.32 -2.53 5.21
C LEU A 19 20.77 -2.73 4.73
N ARG A 20 21.06 -3.94 4.22
CA ARG A 20 22.25 -4.14 3.39
C ARG A 20 22.00 -3.50 2.03
N THR A 21 22.14 -2.19 1.97
CA THR A 21 22.22 -1.49 0.69
C THR A 21 23.60 -1.76 0.09
N GLY A 22 23.66 -2.09 -1.20
CA GLY A 22 24.91 -2.04 -1.97
C GLY A 22 25.33 -0.60 -2.30
N THR A 23 24.71 0.39 -1.65
CA THR A 23 24.90 1.83 -1.86
C THR A 23 25.53 2.44 -0.60
N SER A 24 26.31 3.50 -0.78
CA SER A 24 26.98 4.26 0.27
C SER A 24 26.04 5.08 1.18
N ASP A 25 24.72 4.94 1.00
CA ASP A 25 23.74 5.81 1.64
C ASP A 25 23.30 5.27 3.00
N HIS A 26 22.70 6.16 3.80
CA HIS A 26 22.19 5.89 5.14
C HIS A 26 20.67 5.61 5.10
N PRO A 27 20.21 4.37 4.87
CA PRO A 27 18.79 4.11 4.78
C PRO A 27 18.16 4.06 6.17
N LEU A 28 17.05 4.78 6.35
CA LEU A 28 16.17 4.64 7.50
C LEU A 28 14.74 4.38 7.03
N ILE A 29 14.03 3.52 7.76
CA ILE A 29 12.63 3.20 7.50
C ILE A 29 11.77 4.17 8.30
N HIS A 30 11.00 4.98 7.59
CA HIS A 30 9.87 5.73 8.11
C HIS A 30 8.58 4.91 8.04
N TRP A 31 7.71 5.10 9.03
CA TRP A 31 6.46 4.36 9.24
C TRP A 31 5.26 5.27 8.98
N HIS A 32 5.03 5.55 7.71
CA HIS A 32 4.05 6.53 7.25
C HIS A 32 2.65 6.28 7.83
N GLY A 33 2.16 7.28 8.57
CA GLY A 33 0.81 7.30 9.14
C GLY A 33 0.64 6.55 10.47
N ILE A 34 1.68 5.90 10.99
CA ILE A 34 1.65 5.26 12.32
C ILE A 34 1.93 6.30 13.40
N GLU A 35 1.10 6.34 14.43
CA GLU A 35 1.39 7.13 15.62
C GLU A 35 2.37 6.34 16.52
N LEU A 36 3.62 6.82 16.61
CA LEU A 36 4.70 6.17 17.38
C LEU A 36 5.62 7.21 18.05
N GLU A 37 6.53 6.76 18.92
CA GLU A 37 7.51 7.66 19.54
C GLU A 37 8.46 8.23 18.49
N SER A 38 8.63 9.56 18.46
CA SER A 38 9.35 10.24 17.38
C SER A 38 10.80 9.74 17.15
N TYR A 39 11.47 9.19 18.17
CA TYR A 39 12.79 8.58 18.03
C TYR A 39 12.82 7.36 17.07
N TYR A 40 11.71 6.64 16.92
CA TYR A 40 11.60 5.47 16.04
C TYR A 40 11.02 5.80 14.67
N ASP A 41 10.77 7.09 14.39
CA ASP A 41 10.05 7.56 13.18
C ASP A 41 10.90 7.45 11.91
N GLY A 42 12.19 7.17 12.04
CA GLY A 42 13.06 6.91 10.88
C GLY A 42 13.47 8.17 10.12
N VAL A 43 13.37 9.35 10.74
CA VAL A 43 13.81 10.62 10.17
C VAL A 43 15.09 11.08 10.87
N PRO A 44 16.29 10.93 10.26
CA PRO A 44 17.54 11.20 10.97
C PRO A 44 17.63 12.65 11.44
N GLY A 45 18.12 12.84 12.68
CA GLY A 45 18.25 14.16 13.30
C GLY A 45 16.97 14.74 13.89
N PHE A 46 15.83 14.03 13.78
CA PHE A 46 14.57 14.38 14.44
C PHE A 46 14.19 13.33 15.50
N GLY A 47 13.55 13.73 16.59
CA GLY A 47 13.11 12.78 17.64
C GLY A 47 12.16 13.33 18.69
N GLY A 48 11.42 14.40 18.38
CA GLY A 48 10.41 14.98 19.27
C GLY A 48 10.98 15.86 20.40
N ASP A 49 12.19 15.55 20.87
CA ASP A 49 13.01 16.42 21.71
C ASP A 49 14.47 16.48 21.23
N SER A 50 15.23 17.49 21.67
CA SER A 50 16.63 17.69 21.23
C SER A 50 17.64 16.79 21.95
N ARG A 51 17.21 15.98 22.91
CA ARG A 51 18.07 15.08 23.71
C ARG A 51 18.09 13.67 23.15
N GLN A 52 17.06 13.29 22.41
CA GLN A 52 16.92 11.99 21.78
C GLN A 52 16.44 12.19 20.33
N VAL A 53 17.37 12.05 19.38
CA VAL A 53 17.08 12.15 17.95
C VAL A 53 17.36 10.82 17.25
N THR A 54 16.57 10.51 16.23
CA THR A 54 16.76 9.33 15.39
C THR A 54 18.16 9.36 14.77
N PRO A 55 18.98 8.31 14.95
CA PRO A 55 20.33 8.27 14.39
C PRO A 55 20.29 7.92 12.89
N ALA A 56 21.21 8.49 12.11
CA ALA A 56 21.47 7.95 10.77
C ALA A 56 22.08 6.54 10.88
N VAL A 57 21.64 5.61 10.04
CA VAL A 57 22.17 4.24 10.04
C VAL A 57 23.25 4.12 8.98
N ALA A 58 24.50 3.92 9.38
CA ALA A 58 25.61 3.73 8.45
C ALA A 58 25.55 2.35 7.75
N PRO A 59 26.14 2.19 6.55
CA PRO A 59 26.25 0.89 5.92
C PRO A 59 26.86 -0.16 6.87
N GLY A 60 26.14 -1.26 7.08
CA GLY A 60 26.56 -2.34 7.99
C GLY A 60 26.09 -2.18 9.45
N GLU A 61 25.56 -1.02 9.83
CA GLU A 61 24.94 -0.80 11.14
C GLU A 61 23.49 -1.29 11.16
N SER A 62 22.86 -1.25 12.34
CA SER A 62 21.46 -1.62 12.50
C SER A 62 20.74 -0.69 13.47
N PHE A 63 19.49 -0.40 13.16
CA PHE A 63 18.56 0.32 14.03
C PHE A 63 17.33 -0.54 14.27
N ILE A 64 16.90 -0.63 15.51
CA ILE A 64 15.69 -1.36 15.91
C ILE A 64 14.64 -0.35 16.30
N ALA A 65 13.59 -0.26 15.48
CA ALA A 65 12.40 0.50 15.81
C ALA A 65 11.50 -0.33 16.72
N HIS A 66 11.08 0.27 17.84
CA HIS A 66 10.06 -0.30 18.72
C HIS A 66 8.78 0.52 18.56
N MET A 67 7.69 -0.15 18.23
CA MET A 67 6.39 0.52 18.18
C MET A 67 5.27 -0.42 18.59
N THR A 68 4.18 0.17 19.06
CA THR A 68 2.92 -0.51 19.38
C THR A 68 1.81 0.25 18.66
N PRO A 69 1.39 -0.19 17.46
CA PRO A 69 0.41 0.53 16.66
C PRO A 69 -0.89 0.71 17.46
N PRO A 70 -1.38 1.95 17.64
CA PRO A 70 -2.55 2.19 18.49
C PRO A 70 -3.87 1.88 17.78
N ARG A 71 -3.86 1.75 16.45
CA ARG A 71 -5.03 1.44 15.61
C ARG A 71 -4.70 0.52 14.44
N ALA A 72 -5.68 -0.27 14.03
CA ALA A 72 -5.63 -1.10 12.82
C ALA A 72 -5.84 -0.22 11.57
N GLY A 73 -5.30 -0.65 10.42
CA GLY A 73 -5.40 0.11 9.19
C GLY A 73 -4.38 -0.28 8.10
N THR A 74 -4.47 0.42 6.98
CA THR A 74 -3.50 0.40 5.88
C THR A 74 -2.47 1.51 6.08
N TYR A 75 -1.20 1.16 6.16
CA TYR A 75 -0.07 2.07 6.32
C TYR A 75 1.04 1.73 5.32
N ILE A 76 2.09 2.54 5.32
CA ILE A 76 3.24 2.37 4.43
C ILE A 76 4.50 2.40 5.28
N TYR A 77 5.48 1.56 4.96
CA TYR A 77 6.85 1.78 5.40
C TYR A 77 7.69 2.17 4.18
N HIS A 78 8.58 3.14 4.31
CA HIS A 78 9.46 3.56 3.22
C HIS A 78 10.74 4.24 3.72
N THR A 79 11.72 4.39 2.84
CA THR A 79 12.94 5.14 3.14
C THR A 79 12.70 6.65 3.29
N HIS A 80 13.48 7.37 4.11
CA HIS A 80 13.27 8.81 4.38
C HIS A 80 14.58 9.63 4.46
N TRP A 81 15.47 9.48 3.47
CA TRP A 81 16.75 10.22 3.40
C TRP A 81 17.00 10.85 2.02
N HIS A 82 16.59 10.19 0.93
CA HIS A 82 16.62 10.69 -0.46
C HIS A 82 15.42 10.16 -1.25
N ASP A 83 14.22 10.64 -0.94
CA ASP A 83 12.96 9.98 -1.31
C ASP A 83 12.81 9.74 -2.81
N LEU A 84 13.18 10.69 -3.67
CA LEU A 84 13.06 10.54 -5.13
C LEU A 84 13.89 9.38 -5.67
N ASP A 85 15.14 9.25 -5.22
CA ASP A 85 16.06 8.22 -5.70
C ASP A 85 15.81 6.88 -5.00
N GLN A 86 15.58 6.90 -3.68
CA GLN A 86 15.48 5.66 -2.91
C GLN A 86 14.10 5.01 -3.00
N LEU A 87 12.99 5.77 -3.09
CA LEU A 87 11.67 5.17 -3.31
C LEU A 87 11.64 4.41 -4.65
N THR A 88 12.28 4.95 -5.67
CA THR A 88 12.30 4.36 -7.01
C THR A 88 13.18 3.10 -7.10
N THR A 89 14.04 2.84 -6.10
CA THR A 89 14.74 1.55 -5.93
C THR A 89 13.89 0.45 -5.28
N GLY A 90 12.64 0.75 -4.88
CA GLY A 90 11.73 -0.20 -4.26
C GLY A 90 11.88 -0.32 -2.74
N LEU A 91 12.50 0.66 -2.08
CA LEU A 91 12.63 0.70 -0.61
C LEU A 91 11.35 1.22 0.05
N TYR A 92 10.25 0.52 -0.20
CA TYR A 92 8.94 0.77 0.39
C TYR A 92 8.13 -0.52 0.49
N GLY A 93 7.00 -0.47 1.21
CA GLY A 93 6.00 -1.52 1.15
C GLY A 93 4.78 -1.24 2.01
N PRO A 94 3.72 -2.05 1.86
CA PRO A 94 2.55 -1.95 2.70
C PRO A 94 2.84 -2.45 4.11
N LEU A 95 2.32 -1.73 5.10
CA LEU A 95 2.21 -2.16 6.49
C LEU A 95 0.71 -2.28 6.82
N ILE A 96 0.22 -3.51 6.99
CA ILE A 96 -1.16 -3.75 7.38
C ILE A 96 -1.19 -4.06 8.88
N VAL A 97 -1.89 -3.21 9.63
CA VAL A 97 -2.13 -3.43 11.06
C VAL A 97 -3.53 -4.02 11.20
N LEU A 98 -3.62 -5.20 11.79
CA LEU A 98 -4.90 -5.88 12.05
C LEU A 98 -5.46 -5.54 13.42
N GLU A 99 -6.76 -5.70 13.61
CA GLU A 99 -7.34 -5.70 14.95
C GLU A 99 -6.89 -6.93 15.74
N PRO A 100 -6.90 -6.88 17.09
CA PRO A 100 -6.54 -8.03 17.91
C PRO A 100 -7.39 -9.26 17.59
N GLY A 101 -6.73 -10.40 17.35
CA GLY A 101 -7.38 -11.68 17.05
C GLY A 101 -7.71 -11.91 15.57
N GLU A 102 -7.58 -10.91 14.71
CA GLU A 102 -7.74 -11.09 13.26
C GLU A 102 -6.55 -11.82 12.63
N LYS A 103 -6.83 -12.51 11.52
CA LYS A 103 -5.82 -13.13 10.65
C LYS A 103 -5.88 -12.46 9.30
N TYR A 104 -4.70 -12.07 8.78
CA TYR A 104 -4.61 -11.53 7.43
C TYR A 104 -4.96 -12.62 6.41
N ASP A 105 -5.88 -12.30 5.50
CA ASP A 105 -6.29 -13.16 4.41
C ASP A 105 -5.90 -12.53 3.07
N PRO A 106 -4.76 -12.93 2.46
CA PRO A 106 -4.31 -12.36 1.20
C PRO A 106 -5.20 -12.73 -0.01
N GLU A 107 -6.10 -13.70 0.12
CA GLU A 107 -7.04 -14.07 -0.95
C GLU A 107 -8.22 -13.09 -1.03
N HIS A 108 -8.65 -12.54 0.10
CA HIS A 108 -9.76 -11.58 0.18
C HIS A 108 -9.32 -10.14 0.45
N ASP A 109 -8.11 -9.93 0.98
CA ASP A 109 -7.54 -8.62 1.29
C ASP A 109 -6.38 -8.29 0.32
N ARG A 110 -6.73 -7.61 -0.78
CA ARG A 110 -5.86 -7.38 -1.94
C ARG A 110 -5.19 -6.01 -1.85
N VAL A 111 -3.86 -6.00 -1.90
CA VAL A 111 -3.07 -4.77 -1.83
C VAL A 111 -2.52 -4.40 -3.21
N PHE A 112 -2.71 -3.13 -3.58
CA PHE A 112 -2.21 -2.53 -4.81
C PHE A 112 -1.38 -1.29 -4.46
N VAL A 113 -0.08 -1.39 -4.65
CA VAL A 113 0.88 -0.30 -4.43
C VAL A 113 1.25 0.29 -5.78
N VAL A 114 1.01 1.58 -5.95
CA VAL A 114 1.47 2.33 -7.13
C VAL A 114 2.76 3.07 -6.83
N SER A 115 3.75 2.92 -7.71
CA SER A 115 5.07 3.56 -7.60
C SER A 115 5.62 3.95 -8.98
N ARG A 116 6.85 4.46 -9.02
CA ARG A 116 7.60 4.71 -10.27
C ARG A 116 8.73 3.72 -10.47
N ALA A 117 9.09 3.48 -11.73
CA ALA A 117 10.23 2.66 -12.14
C ALA A 117 11.58 3.39 -12.07
N GLY A 118 11.56 4.70 -11.87
CA GLY A 118 12.73 5.56 -11.81
C GLY A 118 12.38 6.99 -11.40
N PRO A 119 13.38 7.86 -11.20
CA PRO A 119 13.21 9.20 -10.66
C PRO A 119 12.72 10.25 -11.68
N ASP A 120 12.74 9.98 -12.99
CA ASP A 120 12.25 10.90 -14.02
C ASP A 120 10.73 10.75 -14.18
N LEU A 121 9.98 11.56 -13.46
CA LEU A 121 8.51 11.57 -13.43
C LEU A 121 7.85 11.76 -14.81
N PHE A 122 8.59 12.29 -15.80
CA PHE A 122 8.11 12.53 -17.15
C PHE A 122 8.45 11.40 -18.14
N LYS A 123 9.32 10.47 -17.77
CA LYS A 123 9.73 9.34 -18.63
C LYS A 123 9.46 7.98 -18.01
N ASP A 124 9.65 7.84 -16.71
CA ASP A 124 9.64 6.54 -16.05
C ASP A 124 8.22 6.04 -15.82
N ALA A 125 8.01 4.76 -16.12
CA ALA A 125 6.70 4.14 -16.07
C ALA A 125 6.15 4.05 -14.64
N MET A 126 4.82 4.02 -14.54
CA MET A 126 4.14 3.64 -13.31
C MET A 126 4.19 2.13 -13.12
N LEU A 127 4.41 1.73 -11.88
CA LEU A 127 4.39 0.33 -11.47
C LEU A 127 3.17 0.08 -10.62
N VAL A 128 2.54 -1.09 -10.80
CA VAL A 128 1.59 -1.65 -9.83
C VAL A 128 2.25 -2.88 -9.23
N ASN A 129 2.43 -2.89 -7.92
CA ASN A 129 3.13 -3.93 -7.17
C ASN A 129 4.53 -4.25 -7.74
N GLY A 130 5.23 -3.21 -8.22
CA GLY A 130 6.59 -3.32 -8.77
C GLY A 130 6.67 -3.78 -10.23
N SER A 131 5.54 -3.87 -10.96
CA SER A 131 5.53 -4.24 -12.38
C SER A 131 4.84 -3.20 -13.26
N VAL A 132 5.39 -2.98 -14.46
CA VAL A 132 4.73 -2.25 -15.56
C VAL A 132 3.65 -3.11 -16.25
N GLU A 133 3.75 -4.43 -16.10
CA GLU A 133 2.82 -5.43 -16.63
C GLU A 133 2.47 -6.40 -15.48
N PRO A 134 1.62 -5.98 -14.53
CA PRO A 134 1.26 -6.82 -13.41
C PRO A 134 0.52 -8.08 -13.88
N ALA A 135 0.84 -9.21 -13.25
CA ALA A 135 0.20 -10.49 -13.57
C ALA A 135 -1.31 -10.44 -13.31
N ALA A 136 -2.06 -11.21 -14.11
CA ALA A 136 -3.50 -11.30 -13.96
C ALA A 136 -3.88 -11.83 -12.56
N SER A 137 -4.91 -11.22 -11.97
CA SER A 137 -5.50 -11.66 -10.70
C SER A 137 -6.84 -12.35 -10.95
N GLN A 138 -7.30 -13.13 -9.98
CA GLN A 138 -8.61 -13.79 -10.03
C GLN A 138 -9.45 -13.42 -8.82
N LEU A 139 -10.74 -13.18 -9.07
CA LEU A 139 -11.79 -13.01 -8.06
C LEU A 139 -12.92 -13.99 -8.35
N ARG A 140 -13.80 -14.21 -7.37
CA ARG A 140 -14.96 -15.08 -7.50
C ARG A 140 -16.26 -14.30 -7.36
N VAL A 141 -17.23 -14.64 -8.21
CA VAL A 141 -18.59 -14.09 -8.12
C VAL A 141 -19.13 -14.30 -6.72
N GLY A 142 -19.68 -13.24 -6.11
CA GLY A 142 -20.34 -13.30 -4.83
C GLY A 142 -19.43 -13.33 -3.61
N GLU A 143 -18.10 -13.40 -3.73
CA GLU A 143 -17.18 -13.21 -2.60
C GLU A 143 -16.91 -11.72 -2.34
N GLY A 144 -16.74 -11.36 -1.07
CA GLY A 144 -16.37 -10.00 -0.66
C GLY A 144 -14.86 -9.84 -0.59
N TYR A 145 -14.36 -8.74 -1.17
CA TYR A 145 -12.94 -8.40 -1.18
C TYR A 145 -12.72 -7.02 -0.56
N ARG A 146 -11.69 -6.89 0.29
CA ARG A 146 -11.12 -5.59 0.66
C ARG A 146 -9.99 -5.28 -0.33
N LEU A 147 -10.11 -4.18 -1.05
CA LEU A 147 -9.10 -3.69 -1.97
C LEU A 147 -8.39 -2.49 -1.33
N ARG A 148 -7.10 -2.61 -1.06
CA ARG A 148 -6.26 -1.58 -0.44
C ARG A 148 -5.38 -0.95 -1.51
N PHE A 149 -5.50 0.36 -1.69
CA PHE A 149 -4.74 1.14 -2.64
C PHE A 149 -3.77 2.05 -1.90
N ILE A 150 -2.51 2.05 -2.34
CA ILE A 150 -1.42 2.79 -1.72
C ILE A 150 -0.67 3.55 -2.81
N ASN A 151 -0.53 4.86 -2.67
CA ASN A 151 0.29 5.69 -3.55
C ASN A 151 1.61 6.00 -2.85
N ILE A 152 2.70 5.40 -3.34
CA ILE A 152 4.06 5.65 -2.85
C ILE A 152 4.95 6.24 -3.95
N THR A 153 4.32 6.93 -4.90
CA THR A 153 5.04 7.74 -5.87
C THR A 153 5.72 8.93 -5.17
N PRO A 154 6.84 9.44 -5.69
CA PRO A 154 7.56 10.54 -5.04
C PRO A 154 6.78 11.86 -4.98
N SER A 155 5.97 12.15 -6.00
CA SER A 155 5.24 13.43 -6.09
C SER A 155 4.09 13.40 -7.12
N ASP A 156 3.52 12.23 -7.42
CA ASP A 156 2.42 12.15 -8.39
C ASP A 156 1.09 12.38 -7.67
N ASP A 157 0.73 13.66 -7.55
CA ASP A 157 -0.54 14.09 -6.98
C ASP A 157 -1.64 14.02 -8.04
N GLU A 158 -2.72 13.29 -7.74
CA GLU A 158 -3.80 12.91 -8.67
C GLU A 158 -3.63 11.59 -9.44
N VAL A 159 -2.85 10.63 -8.93
CA VAL A 159 -2.93 9.26 -9.45
C VAL A 159 -4.36 8.75 -9.29
N ALA A 160 -4.93 8.24 -10.38
CA ALA A 160 -6.27 7.65 -10.38
C ALA A 160 -6.20 6.14 -10.47
N PHE A 161 -7.01 5.42 -9.68
CA PHE A 161 -7.35 4.03 -9.92
C PHE A 161 -8.78 3.92 -10.41
N SER A 162 -9.00 3.09 -11.43
CA SER A 162 -10.32 2.72 -11.92
C SER A 162 -10.46 1.20 -12.07
N LEU A 163 -11.55 0.62 -11.56
CA LEU A 163 -11.90 -0.78 -11.82
C LEU A 163 -13.01 -0.83 -12.87
N LEU A 164 -12.67 -1.33 -14.05
CA LEU A 164 -13.52 -1.24 -15.25
C LEU A 164 -13.99 -2.62 -15.72
N ALA A 165 -15.28 -2.72 -16.03
CA ALA A 165 -15.82 -3.78 -16.87
C ALA A 165 -15.99 -3.22 -18.29
N ARG A 166 -15.21 -3.73 -19.25
CA ARG A 166 -15.05 -3.08 -20.57
C ARG A 166 -14.54 -1.64 -20.36
N GLU A 167 -15.38 -0.63 -20.67
CA GLU A 167 -15.05 0.80 -20.53
C GLU A 167 -15.89 1.51 -19.45
N LYS A 168 -16.66 0.76 -18.65
CA LYS A 168 -17.50 1.33 -17.61
C LYS A 168 -16.99 0.93 -16.23
N PRO A 169 -16.92 1.87 -15.27
CA PRO A 169 -16.61 1.53 -13.89
C PRO A 169 -17.64 0.56 -13.33
N VAL A 170 -17.15 -0.43 -12.59
CA VAL A 170 -18.01 -1.20 -11.69
C VAL A 170 -18.34 -0.35 -10.45
N SER A 171 -19.10 -0.90 -9.51
CA SER A 171 -19.34 -0.24 -8.23
C SER A 171 -18.55 -0.91 -7.11
N TRP A 172 -18.02 -0.08 -6.21
CA TRP A 172 -17.41 -0.49 -4.95
C TRP A 172 -17.94 0.39 -3.82
N GLN A 173 -17.58 0.08 -2.57
CA GLN A 173 -17.94 0.89 -1.42
C GLN A 173 -16.67 1.32 -0.67
N PRO A 174 -16.45 2.62 -0.40
CA PRO A 174 -15.29 3.06 0.36
C PRO A 174 -15.41 2.62 1.82
N LEU A 175 -14.29 2.20 2.40
CA LEU A 175 -14.19 1.69 3.78
C LEU A 175 -13.33 2.59 4.66
N ALA A 176 -12.12 2.91 4.21
CA ALA A 176 -11.12 3.63 5.00
C ALA A 176 -10.26 4.55 4.14
N LYS A 177 -9.67 5.56 4.79
CA LYS A 177 -8.69 6.51 4.25
C LYS A 177 -7.58 6.69 5.28
N ASP A 178 -6.32 6.54 4.86
CA ASP A 178 -5.11 6.68 5.71
C ASP A 178 -5.19 5.85 7.01
N GLY A 179 -5.58 4.59 6.85
CA GLY A 179 -5.78 3.65 7.94
C GLY A 179 -6.93 3.99 8.89
N ALA A 180 -7.74 5.03 8.61
CA ALA A 180 -8.89 5.39 9.42
C ALA A 180 -10.18 5.01 8.71
N ASP A 181 -11.04 4.31 9.45
CA ASP A 181 -12.37 3.92 9.04
C ASP A 181 -13.23 5.15 8.73
N LEU A 182 -13.85 5.19 7.55
CA LEU A 182 -14.72 6.29 7.15
C LEU A 182 -16.02 6.29 7.97
N PRO A 183 -16.65 7.43 8.27
CA PRO A 183 -17.99 7.44 8.85
C PRO A 183 -19.02 6.77 7.91
N GLU A 184 -20.05 6.12 8.47
CA GLU A 184 -21.08 5.38 7.70
C GLU A 184 -21.70 6.21 6.56
N PHE A 185 -21.91 7.51 6.79
CA PHE A 185 -22.45 8.42 5.78
C PHE A 185 -21.61 8.46 4.48
N TYR A 186 -20.29 8.25 4.58
CA TYR A 186 -19.36 8.21 3.45
C TYR A 186 -19.19 6.81 2.85
N ARG A 187 -19.60 5.74 3.55
CA ARG A 187 -19.49 4.33 3.09
C ARG A 187 -20.63 3.92 2.16
N LYS A 188 -20.91 4.73 1.15
CA LYS A 188 -21.97 4.45 0.17
C LYS A 188 -21.37 3.90 -1.13
N PRO A 189 -22.02 2.92 -1.79
CA PRO A 189 -21.58 2.46 -3.09
C PRO A 189 -21.41 3.62 -4.07
N CYS A 190 -20.29 3.64 -4.78
CA CYS A 190 -19.95 4.65 -5.78
C CYS A 190 -19.31 3.99 -7.02
N GLU A 191 -19.07 4.77 -8.07
CA GLU A 191 -18.27 4.30 -9.21
C GLU A 191 -16.87 3.93 -8.73
N ALA A 192 -16.33 2.84 -9.28
CA ALA A 192 -15.01 2.36 -8.95
C ALA A 192 -13.90 3.20 -9.59
N LYS A 193 -13.80 4.46 -9.15
CA LYS A 193 -12.83 5.48 -9.53
C LYS A 193 -12.38 6.23 -8.28
N GLN A 194 -11.07 6.31 -8.04
CA GLN A 194 -10.50 7.08 -6.92
C GLN A 194 -9.26 7.82 -7.39
N LYS A 195 -9.17 9.13 -7.10
CA LYS A 195 -7.94 9.93 -7.24
C LYS A 195 -7.30 10.13 -5.87
N PHE A 196 -5.98 10.05 -5.78
CA PHE A 196 -5.27 10.27 -4.52
C PHE A 196 -3.82 10.68 -4.72
N GLY A 197 -3.34 11.51 -3.80
CA GLY A 197 -2.00 12.08 -3.78
C GLY A 197 -0.95 11.13 -3.26
N ALA A 198 0.31 11.56 -3.35
CA ALA A 198 1.44 10.80 -2.82
C ALA A 198 1.29 10.59 -1.29
N GLY A 199 1.54 9.37 -0.82
CA GLY A 199 1.41 8.97 0.58
C GLY A 199 0.00 8.54 1.01
N GLU A 200 -1.03 8.83 0.22
CA GLU A 200 -2.41 8.50 0.59
C GLU A 200 -2.72 7.00 0.42
N THR A 201 -3.58 6.49 1.30
CA THR A 201 -4.12 5.12 1.19
C THR A 201 -5.65 5.10 1.21
N TYR A 202 -6.25 4.23 0.41
CA TYR A 202 -7.71 4.04 0.38
C TYR A 202 -8.07 2.58 0.38
N ASP A 203 -9.09 2.22 1.15
CA ASP A 203 -9.63 0.87 1.18
C ASP A 203 -11.07 0.86 0.68
N PHE A 204 -11.40 -0.14 -0.13
CA PHE A 204 -12.75 -0.34 -0.66
C PHE A 204 -13.22 -1.78 -0.47
N GLU A 205 -14.51 -1.96 -0.23
CA GLU A 205 -15.18 -3.23 -0.38
C GLU A 205 -15.62 -3.40 -1.83
N PHE A 206 -15.32 -4.56 -2.40
CA PHE A 206 -15.78 -4.95 -3.72
C PHE A 206 -16.32 -6.38 -3.71
N ARG A 207 -17.53 -6.56 -4.26
CA ARG A 207 -18.19 -7.86 -4.38
C ARG A 207 -18.69 -8.05 -5.81
N PRO A 208 -17.94 -8.75 -6.68
CA PRO A 208 -18.35 -8.92 -8.07
C PRO A 208 -19.62 -9.75 -8.16
N GLN A 209 -20.62 -9.27 -8.92
CA GLN A 209 -21.93 -9.91 -9.02
C GLN A 209 -22.06 -10.86 -10.22
N THR A 210 -21.15 -10.75 -11.20
CA THR A 210 -21.19 -11.51 -12.45
C THR A 210 -19.78 -11.90 -12.87
N ALA A 211 -19.62 -13.11 -13.42
CA ALA A 211 -18.36 -13.53 -14.01
C ALA A 211 -18.01 -12.67 -15.24
N GLY A 212 -16.71 -12.54 -15.51
CA GLY A 212 -16.23 -11.74 -16.63
C GLY A 212 -14.84 -11.17 -16.41
N LYS A 213 -14.38 -10.37 -17.38
CA LYS A 213 -13.08 -9.70 -17.32
C LYS A 213 -13.23 -8.28 -16.81
N LEU A 214 -12.42 -7.94 -15.82
CA LEU A 214 -12.24 -6.59 -15.31
C LEU A 214 -10.81 -6.12 -15.60
N ARG A 215 -10.63 -4.80 -15.61
CA ARG A 215 -9.32 -4.15 -15.70
C ARG A 215 -9.21 -3.19 -14.53
N LEU A 216 -8.22 -3.40 -13.66
CA LEU A 216 -7.80 -2.39 -12.71
C LEU A 216 -6.74 -1.54 -13.37
N GLN A 217 -7.03 -0.27 -13.58
CA GLN A 217 -6.20 0.67 -14.33
C GLN A 217 -5.72 1.78 -13.41
N THR A 218 -4.44 2.11 -13.49
CA THR A 218 -3.88 3.35 -12.93
C THR A 218 -3.68 4.37 -14.01
N ASP A 219 -4.04 5.62 -13.75
CA ASP A 219 -3.86 6.74 -14.68
C ASP A 219 -3.16 7.91 -13.99
N PHE A 220 -2.12 8.43 -14.63
CA PHE A 220 -1.51 9.70 -14.25
C PHE A 220 -0.91 10.40 -15.47
N ILE A 221 -1.46 11.55 -15.83
CA ILE A 221 -1.09 12.32 -17.03
C ILE A 221 -1.16 11.45 -18.30
N LYS A 222 -0.02 10.88 -18.74
CA LYS A 222 0.12 10.03 -19.94
C LYS A 222 0.47 8.58 -19.60
N PHE A 223 0.67 8.28 -18.32
CA PHE A 223 1.10 6.97 -17.85
C PHE A 223 -0.11 6.14 -17.46
N HIS A 224 -0.11 4.90 -17.91
CA HIS A 224 -1.19 3.96 -17.68
C HIS A 224 -0.60 2.58 -17.40
N THR A 225 -1.05 1.94 -16.32
CA THR A 225 -0.69 0.56 -16.00
C THR A 225 -1.98 -0.20 -15.76
N VAL A 226 -2.09 -1.39 -16.38
CA VAL A 226 -3.32 -2.20 -16.35
C VAL A 226 -3.03 -3.54 -15.71
N LEU A 227 -3.80 -3.86 -14.67
CA LEU A 227 -3.85 -5.18 -14.05
C LEU A 227 -5.13 -5.90 -14.49
N PRO A 228 -5.02 -6.98 -15.28
CA PRO A 228 -6.16 -7.80 -15.68
C PRO A 228 -6.72 -8.56 -14.48
N ILE A 229 -8.05 -8.57 -14.32
CA ILE A 229 -8.73 -9.34 -13.28
C ILE A 229 -9.78 -10.24 -13.94
N ASP A 230 -9.65 -11.55 -13.77
CA ASP A 230 -10.65 -12.51 -14.19
C ASP A 230 -11.60 -12.83 -13.01
N VAL A 231 -12.88 -12.50 -13.17
CA VAL A 231 -13.93 -12.91 -12.23
C VAL A 231 -14.51 -14.23 -12.71
N VAL A 232 -14.33 -15.28 -11.90
CA VAL A 232 -14.79 -16.63 -12.20
C VAL A 232 -16.01 -17.01 -11.36
N GLU A 233 -16.85 -17.90 -11.88
CA GLU A 233 -17.96 -18.47 -11.10
C GLU A 233 -17.44 -19.22 -9.86
N MET A 234 -18.25 -19.24 -8.79
CA MET A 234 -18.04 -20.21 -7.73
C MET A 234 -18.24 -21.60 -8.35
N ARG A 235 -17.21 -22.46 -8.31
CA ARG A 235 -17.42 -23.85 -8.68
C ARG A 235 -18.35 -24.44 -7.63
N ASP A 236 -19.46 -25.04 -8.06
CA ASP A 236 -20.30 -25.87 -7.22
C ASP A 236 -19.44 -26.99 -6.62
N VAL A 237 -19.02 -26.84 -5.36
CA VAL A 237 -18.42 -27.93 -4.60
C VAL A 237 -19.56 -28.79 -4.08
N SER A 238 -20.31 -29.42 -4.99
CA SER A 238 -21.24 -30.48 -4.64
C SER A 238 -20.93 -31.74 -5.45
N ARG A 239 -20.70 -32.82 -4.70
CA ARG A 239 -20.54 -34.24 -5.09
C ARG A 239 -19.12 -34.71 -5.45
N LYS A 240 -18.39 -35.14 -4.42
CA LYS A 240 -17.89 -36.51 -4.35
C LYS A 240 -18.36 -37.16 -3.06
#